data_AF-A0A380K061-F1
#
_entry.id   AF-A0A380K061-F1
#
_cell.length_a   1.000
_cell.length_b   1.000
_cell.length_c   1.000
_cell.angle_alpha   90.00
_cell.angle_beta   90.00
_cell.angle_gamma   90.00
#
_symmetry.space_group_name_H-M   'P 1'
#
loop_
_entity.id
_entity.type
_entity.pdbx_description
1 polymer ?
#
loop_
_entity_poly.entity_id
_entity_poly.type
_entity_poly.pdbx_seq_one_letter_code
_entity_poly.pdbx_strand_id
1 'polypeptide(L)'
;MSNHFSNEVDGQLKFYQDYLPLVDKTLKTDDILTDYTDGIVNGNLIEFKVVINDINSVLFQAIKYLSARRIKGKEIPKNILLVSLTNEKIYVFDSQEYLIHIEKVYFGGASVKTSGFSSDAPLEVLEYGQSQLDESRLITLLRSKQYTKINIDENCIVGWAERFYRENKGAKKSDFIGDHTGKVKIIGEIRKPEKLKEFINPYIGETNVQFQYLMDKLNDTLQKKNLGAFYTPEPYVQKSLELVRQAIKRVPEGNDYIILDRCAGTGNLEILMSDEELSHCVLSTIEYYEYKVLLELLGARGEAVELDGFPFSKRVFRLLVQHFHRHLAVVL
;
A
#
# COMPACT_ATOMS: atom_id res chain seq x y z
N MET A 1 45.26 11.04 -8.89
CA MET A 1 45.22 9.89 -9.83
C MET A 1 43.78 9.81 -10.29
N SER A 2 43.51 9.87 -11.59
CA SER A 2 42.13 9.77 -12.10
C SER A 2 41.57 8.40 -11.72
N ASN A 3 40.53 8.36 -10.89
CA ASN A 3 39.83 7.14 -10.53
C ASN A 3 39.00 6.65 -11.72
N HIS A 4 39.67 6.05 -12.70
CA HIS A 4 38.99 5.47 -13.85
C HIS A 4 38.49 4.08 -13.47
N PHE A 5 37.21 3.98 -13.12
CA PHE A 5 36.59 2.68 -12.85
C PHE A 5 36.26 1.97 -14.17
N SER A 6 36.55 0.67 -14.24
CA SER A 6 36.25 -0.18 -15.40
C SER A 6 34.83 -0.72 -15.37
N ASN A 7 34.20 -0.74 -14.18
CA ASN A 7 32.81 -1.12 -13.97
C ASN A 7 32.19 -0.32 -12.80
N GLU A 8 30.86 -0.33 -12.73
CA GLU A 8 30.08 0.44 -11.73
C GLU A 8 30.23 -0.10 -10.30
N VAL A 9 30.34 -1.43 -10.14
CA VAL A 9 30.42 -2.10 -8.84
C VAL A 9 31.68 -1.70 -8.09
N ASP A 10 32.83 -1.66 -8.75
CA ASP A 10 34.10 -1.27 -8.14
C ASP A 10 34.06 0.19 -7.65
N GLY A 11 33.46 1.08 -8.45
CA GLY A 11 33.30 2.49 -8.08
C GLY A 11 32.33 2.71 -6.92
N GLN A 12 31.21 1.98 -6.92
CA GLN A 12 30.25 1.97 -5.82
C GLN A 12 30.90 1.47 -4.52
N LEU A 13 31.62 0.35 -4.55
CA LEU A 13 32.30 -0.19 -3.37
C LEU A 13 33.36 0.78 -2.83
N LYS A 14 34.14 1.41 -3.72
CA LYS A 14 35.13 2.42 -3.33
C LYS A 14 34.47 3.62 -2.67
N PHE A 15 33.39 4.13 -3.26
CA PHE A 15 32.61 5.24 -2.67
C PHE A 15 32.15 4.89 -1.25
N TYR A 16 31.58 3.70 -1.05
CA TYR A 16 31.13 3.30 0.28
C TYR A 16 32.26 3.10 1.29
N GLN A 17 33.41 2.57 0.87
CA GLN A 17 34.59 2.45 1.72
C GLN A 17 35.10 3.81 2.19
N ASP A 18 35.04 4.83 1.32
CA ASP A 18 35.52 6.17 1.65
C ASP A 18 34.56 6.93 2.56
N TYR A 19 33.25 6.86 2.27
CA TYR A 19 32.27 7.74 2.90
C TYR A 19 31.49 7.12 4.06
N LEU A 20 31.17 5.81 4.05
CA LEU A 20 30.38 5.21 5.13
C LEU A 20 31.02 5.37 6.52
N PRO A 21 32.34 5.16 6.72
CA PRO A 21 32.97 5.35 8.02
C PRO A 21 32.90 6.79 8.56
N LEU A 22 32.73 7.76 7.67
CA LEU A 22 32.56 9.18 8.00
C LEU A 22 31.11 9.53 8.32
N VAL A 23 30.16 8.76 7.81
CA VAL A 23 28.72 8.96 8.02
C VAL A 23 28.25 8.25 9.29
N ASP A 24 28.45 6.94 9.36
CA ASP A 24 28.10 6.09 10.49
C ASP A 24 28.93 4.80 10.45
N LYS A 25 29.79 4.61 11.46
CA LYS A 25 30.71 3.47 11.55
C LYS A 25 30.00 2.13 11.77
N THR A 26 28.71 2.14 12.10
CA THR A 26 27.93 0.93 12.34
C THR A 26 27.26 0.39 11.09
N LEU A 27 27.12 1.21 10.03
CA LEU A 27 26.54 0.80 8.76
C LEU A 27 27.49 -0.11 8.00
N LYS A 28 26.97 -1.24 7.52
CA LYS A 28 27.69 -2.14 6.60
C LYS A 28 27.10 -2.03 5.19
N THR A 29 27.89 -2.45 4.20
CA THR A 29 27.48 -2.46 2.79
C THR A 29 26.21 -3.29 2.57
N ASP A 30 26.03 -4.39 3.29
CA ASP A 30 24.83 -5.23 3.19
C ASP A 30 23.57 -4.54 3.73
N ASP A 31 23.71 -3.59 4.66
CA ASP A 31 22.59 -2.84 5.22
C ASP A 31 22.04 -1.80 4.24
N ILE A 32 22.89 -1.34 3.30
CA ILE A 32 22.58 -0.26 2.36
C ILE A 32 22.11 -0.79 1.00
N LEU A 33 22.66 -1.92 0.54
CA LEU A 33 22.34 -2.53 -0.76
C LEU A 33 21.07 -3.38 -0.64
N THR A 34 19.92 -2.70 -0.67
CA THR A 34 18.61 -3.35 -0.51
C THR A 34 17.67 -3.03 -1.67
N ASP A 35 16.67 -3.89 -1.88
CA ASP A 35 15.61 -3.70 -2.89
C ASP A 35 16.10 -3.45 -4.32
N TYR A 36 17.24 -4.03 -4.72
CA TYR A 36 17.88 -3.82 -6.04
C TYR A 36 18.27 -2.36 -6.33
N THR A 37 18.39 -1.54 -5.29
CA THR A 37 18.93 -0.18 -5.38
C THR A 37 20.44 -0.20 -5.21
N ASP A 38 21.13 0.79 -5.78
CA ASP A 38 22.58 0.92 -5.59
C ASP A 38 22.96 1.45 -4.20
N GLY A 39 21.99 1.89 -3.42
CA GLY A 39 22.08 1.96 -1.97
C GLY A 39 21.17 2.99 -1.33
N ILE A 40 20.79 2.70 -0.09
CA ILE A 40 20.04 3.61 0.77
C ILE A 40 20.89 3.90 2.00
N VAL A 41 21.27 5.15 2.18
CA VAL A 41 22.04 5.61 3.34
C VAL A 41 21.22 6.67 4.06
N ASN A 42 20.66 6.31 5.22
CA ASN A 42 19.78 7.19 5.99
C ASN A 42 18.61 7.73 5.13
N GLY A 43 18.49 9.05 4.99
CA GLY A 43 17.51 9.75 4.16
C GLY A 43 17.96 9.96 2.70
N ASN A 44 18.89 9.16 2.18
CA ASN A 44 19.48 9.33 0.85
C ASN A 44 19.38 8.03 0.03
N LEU A 45 18.77 8.12 -1.16
CA LEU A 45 18.90 7.12 -2.21
C LEU A 45 20.10 7.47 -3.07
N ILE A 46 20.94 6.49 -3.39
CA ILE A 46 22.13 6.66 -4.20
C ILE A 46 22.01 5.75 -5.42
N GLU A 47 22.21 6.32 -6.60
CA GLU A 47 22.22 5.61 -7.88
C GLU A 47 23.53 5.91 -8.60
N PHE A 48 24.29 4.88 -8.97
CA PHE A 48 25.60 5.03 -9.57
C PHE A 48 25.53 4.81 -11.08
N LYS A 49 26.34 5.56 -11.82
CA LYS A 49 26.73 5.20 -13.20
C LYS A 49 28.21 5.47 -13.36
N VAL A 50 28.89 4.67 -14.19
CA VAL A 50 30.29 4.95 -14.58
C VAL A 50 30.39 6.40 -15.11
N VAL A 51 29.49 6.75 -16.04
CA VAL A 51 29.28 8.13 -16.51
C VAL A 51 27.77 8.36 -16.66
N ILE A 52 27.26 9.46 -16.12
CA ILE A 52 25.88 9.89 -16.36
C ILE A 52 25.83 10.73 -17.64
N ASN A 53 25.33 10.12 -18.72
CA ASN A 53 25.12 10.83 -20.01
C ASN A 53 23.73 11.48 -20.09
N ASP A 54 22.73 10.89 -19.43
CA ASP A 54 21.36 11.39 -19.39
C ASP A 54 20.87 11.37 -17.93
N ILE A 55 20.88 12.55 -17.31
CA ILE A 55 20.45 12.75 -15.93
C ILE A 55 18.98 12.38 -15.74
N ASN A 56 18.11 12.66 -16.73
CA ASN A 56 16.68 12.40 -16.63
C ASN A 56 16.39 10.89 -16.58
N SER A 57 17.05 10.10 -17.44
CA SER A 57 16.89 8.65 -17.44
C SER A 57 17.30 8.03 -16.12
N VAL A 58 18.43 8.46 -15.55
CA VAL A 58 18.95 7.94 -14.28
C VAL A 58 18.07 8.39 -13.11
N LEU A 59 17.61 9.64 -13.10
CA LEU A 59 16.67 10.13 -12.10
C LEU A 59 15.35 9.36 -12.13
N PHE A 60 14.83 9.06 -13.32
CA PHE A 60 13.58 8.32 -13.43
C PHE A 60 13.71 6.86 -12.97
N GLN A 61 14.88 6.24 -13.15
CA GLN A 61 15.20 4.96 -12.53
C GLN A 61 15.15 5.07 -11.00
N ALA A 62 15.78 6.09 -10.42
CA ALA A 62 15.73 6.36 -8.98
C ALA A 62 14.28 6.56 -8.46
N ILE A 63 13.45 7.31 -9.18
CA ILE A 63 12.03 7.50 -8.86
C ILE A 63 11.26 6.17 -8.81
N LYS A 64 11.54 5.24 -9.74
CA LYS A 64 10.90 3.92 -9.74
C LYS A 64 11.31 3.09 -8.52
N TYR A 65 12.56 3.18 -8.07
CA TYR A 65 12.98 2.55 -6.82
C TYR A 65 12.21 3.12 -5.62
N LEU A 66 12.04 4.43 -5.55
CA LEU A 66 11.26 5.08 -4.49
C LEU A 66 9.78 4.64 -4.52
N SER A 67 9.17 4.54 -5.71
CA SER A 67 7.82 3.99 -5.87
C SER A 67 7.70 2.56 -5.33
N ALA A 68 8.64 1.68 -5.67
CA ALA A 68 8.65 0.31 -5.17
C ALA A 68 8.82 0.25 -3.63
N ARG A 69 9.64 1.14 -3.06
CA ARG A 69 9.81 1.27 -1.60
C ARG A 69 8.52 1.72 -0.92
N ARG A 70 7.83 2.72 -1.48
CA ARG A 70 6.52 3.20 -1.00
C ARG A 70 5.53 2.05 -0.89
N ILE A 71 5.40 1.24 -1.94
CA ILE A 71 4.48 0.09 -2.00
C ILE A 71 4.81 -0.95 -0.92
N LYS A 72 6.10 -1.16 -0.62
CA LYS A 72 6.58 -2.07 0.43
C LYS A 72 6.45 -1.51 1.86
N GLY A 73 5.88 -0.32 2.04
CA GLY A 73 5.78 0.34 3.34
C GLY A 73 7.12 0.83 3.89
N LYS A 74 8.10 1.07 3.03
CA LYS A 74 9.42 1.58 3.41
C LYS A 74 9.47 3.09 3.25
N GLU A 75 10.27 3.74 4.09
CA GLU A 75 10.49 5.19 4.02
C GLU A 75 11.12 5.61 2.69
N ILE A 76 10.76 6.82 2.26
CA ILE A 76 11.23 7.46 1.04
C ILE A 76 12.32 8.46 1.41
N PRO A 77 13.60 8.15 1.12
CA PRO A 77 14.69 9.12 1.22
C PRO A 77 14.32 10.51 0.68
N LYS A 78 14.60 11.56 1.45
CA LYS A 78 14.40 12.94 1.01
C LYS A 78 15.33 13.30 -0.15
N ASN A 79 16.58 12.83 -0.10
CA ASN A 79 17.58 13.13 -1.11
C ASN A 79 17.72 11.97 -2.10
N ILE A 80 17.84 12.29 -3.38
CA ILE A 80 18.25 11.39 -4.45
C ILE A 80 19.62 11.87 -4.94
N LEU A 81 20.63 11.02 -4.84
CA LEU A 81 22.02 11.31 -5.21
C LEU A 81 22.38 10.46 -6.43
N LEU A 82 22.53 11.11 -7.58
CA LEU A 82 22.97 10.43 -8.80
C LEU A 82 24.47 10.62 -8.96
N VAL A 83 25.23 9.55 -8.84
CA VAL A 83 26.70 9.56 -8.79
C VAL A 83 27.27 9.18 -10.14
N SER A 84 27.97 10.12 -10.79
CA SER A 84 28.75 9.88 -11.99
C SER A 84 30.21 9.63 -11.61
N LEU A 85 30.59 8.35 -11.56
CA LEU A 85 31.87 7.89 -11.00
C LEU A 85 33.12 8.49 -11.66
N THR A 86 33.23 8.40 -12.99
CA THR A 86 34.41 8.88 -13.73
C THR A 86 34.55 10.40 -13.69
N ASN A 87 33.43 11.11 -13.62
CA ASN A 87 33.41 12.56 -13.60
C ASN A 87 33.53 13.11 -12.18
N GLU A 88 33.48 12.24 -11.17
CA GLU A 88 33.44 12.58 -9.74
C GLU A 88 32.38 13.64 -9.41
N LYS A 89 31.20 13.50 -10.02
CA LYS A 89 30.05 14.40 -9.86
C LYS A 89 28.87 13.72 -9.20
N ILE A 90 28.20 14.43 -8.30
CA ILE A 90 26.92 14.03 -7.73
C ILE A 90 25.87 15.07 -8.07
N TYR A 91 24.78 14.63 -8.67
CA TYR A 91 23.60 15.44 -8.91
C TYR A 91 22.58 15.16 -7.80
N VAL A 92 22.20 16.20 -7.07
CA VAL A 92 21.31 16.08 -5.91
C VAL A 92 19.91 16.55 -6.28
N PHE A 93 18.92 15.72 -5.98
CA PHE A 93 17.51 16.01 -6.17
C PHE A 93 16.73 15.80 -4.88
N ASP A 94 15.62 16.52 -4.72
CA ASP A 94 14.66 16.34 -3.63
C ASP A 94 13.49 15.48 -4.11
N SER A 95 13.29 14.33 -3.47
CA SER A 95 12.23 13.38 -3.84
C SER A 95 10.82 13.95 -3.67
N GLN A 96 10.63 15.00 -2.86
CA GLN A 96 9.35 15.70 -2.70
C GLN A 96 8.87 16.34 -3.99
N GLU A 97 9.78 16.89 -4.80
CA GLU A 97 9.46 17.49 -6.11
C GLU A 97 8.96 16.45 -7.12
N TYR A 98 9.28 15.16 -6.86
CA TYR A 98 8.90 14.04 -7.71
C TYR A 98 7.81 13.17 -7.10
N LEU A 99 7.13 13.63 -6.03
CA LEU A 99 6.14 12.82 -5.30
C LEU A 99 5.05 12.27 -6.24
N ILE A 100 4.55 13.09 -7.16
CA ILE A 100 3.54 12.66 -8.15
C ILE A 100 4.02 11.52 -9.06
N HIS A 101 5.32 11.39 -9.29
CA HIS A 101 5.90 10.27 -10.03
C HIS A 101 6.20 9.08 -9.12
N ILE A 102 6.58 9.31 -7.86
CA ILE A 102 6.81 8.26 -6.85
C ILE A 102 5.50 7.55 -6.49
N GLU A 103 4.38 8.25 -6.49
CA GLU A 103 3.06 7.70 -6.15
C GLU A 103 2.39 6.93 -7.30
N LYS A 104 3.10 6.72 -8.42
CA LYS A 104 2.66 5.85 -9.52
C LYS A 104 3.17 4.43 -9.36
N VAL A 105 2.43 3.46 -9.87
CA VAL A 105 2.86 2.06 -9.95
C VAL A 105 3.60 1.82 -11.27
N TYR A 106 4.80 1.23 -11.18
CA TYR A 106 5.60 0.87 -12.35
C TYR A 106 5.75 -0.65 -12.44
N PHE A 107 5.62 -1.19 -13.65
CA PHE A 107 5.79 -2.61 -13.94
C PHE A 107 7.14 -2.87 -14.62
N GLY A 108 7.82 -3.94 -14.21
CA GLY A 108 9.14 -4.32 -14.73
C GLY A 108 10.31 -3.69 -13.95
N GLY A 109 11.53 -3.97 -14.41
CA GLY A 109 12.75 -3.43 -13.78
C GLY A 109 12.83 -1.91 -13.88
N ALA A 110 13.39 -1.26 -12.85
CA ALA A 110 13.48 0.21 -12.78
C ALA A 110 14.24 0.83 -13.97
N SER A 111 15.25 0.15 -14.49
CA SER A 111 16.04 0.57 -15.65
C SER A 111 15.32 0.45 -17.00
N VAL A 112 14.12 -0.14 -17.06
CA VAL A 112 13.38 -0.36 -18.31
C VAL A 112 12.40 0.79 -18.56
N LYS A 113 12.29 1.25 -19.83
CA LYS A 113 11.40 2.35 -20.25
C LYS A 113 11.65 3.62 -19.43
N THR A 114 12.85 4.17 -19.53
CA THR A 114 13.25 5.40 -18.86
C THR A 114 13.27 6.63 -19.76
N SER A 115 13.01 6.46 -21.06
CA SER A 115 12.95 7.55 -22.03
C SER A 115 11.68 8.39 -21.89
N GLY A 116 11.79 9.69 -22.18
CA GLY A 116 10.66 10.63 -22.22
C GLY A 116 10.32 11.32 -20.90
N PHE A 117 11.02 11.01 -19.82
CA PHE A 117 10.97 11.79 -18.58
C PHE A 117 11.84 13.03 -18.70
N SER A 118 11.36 14.17 -18.18
CA SER A 118 12.12 15.42 -18.08
C SER A 118 11.97 15.94 -16.67
N SER A 119 13.09 16.20 -16.00
CA SER A 119 13.12 16.80 -14.69
C SER A 119 13.48 18.28 -14.75
N ASP A 120 13.30 18.95 -13.62
CA ASP A 120 13.96 20.22 -13.36
C ASP A 120 15.47 20.02 -13.16
N ALA A 121 16.19 21.13 -13.05
CA ALA A 121 17.62 21.10 -12.75
C ALA A 121 17.89 20.48 -11.36
N PRO A 122 19.04 19.81 -11.17
CA PRO A 122 19.49 19.38 -9.84
C PRO A 122 19.50 20.56 -8.86
N LEU A 123 19.18 20.31 -7.60
CA LEU A 123 19.26 21.31 -6.54
C LEU A 123 20.70 21.78 -6.30
N GLU A 124 21.63 20.83 -6.37
CA GLU A 124 23.06 21.08 -6.26
C GLU A 124 23.82 20.02 -7.07
N VAL A 125 25.00 20.41 -7.55
CA VAL A 125 25.97 19.51 -8.19
C VAL A 125 27.26 19.59 -7.39
N LEU A 126 27.72 18.44 -6.90
CA LEU A 126 28.91 18.34 -6.05
C LEU A 126 30.06 17.70 -6.82
N GLU A 127 31.25 18.26 -6.73
CA GLU A 127 32.49 17.71 -7.29
C GLU A 127 33.28 17.02 -6.16
N TYR A 128 32.83 15.82 -5.81
CA TYR A 128 33.43 15.03 -4.72
C TYR A 128 34.84 14.54 -5.11
N GLY A 129 35.78 14.42 -4.18
CA GLY A 129 37.18 14.09 -4.52
C GLY A 129 37.98 15.24 -5.15
N GLN A 130 37.33 16.33 -5.57
CA GLN A 130 37.98 17.51 -6.16
C GLN A 130 37.84 18.75 -5.27
N SER A 131 36.72 18.88 -4.56
CA SER A 131 36.42 19.99 -3.66
C SER A 131 36.19 19.50 -2.23
N GLN A 132 37.04 19.97 -1.29
CA GLN A 132 36.88 19.65 0.14
C GLN A 132 35.57 20.21 0.74
N LEU A 133 35.09 21.33 0.18
CA LEU A 133 33.80 21.91 0.55
C LEU A 133 32.65 20.97 0.15
N ASP A 134 32.71 20.44 -1.07
CA ASP A 134 31.69 19.54 -1.62
C ASP A 134 31.72 18.17 -0.94
N GLU A 135 32.90 17.66 -0.55
CA GLU A 135 33.01 16.46 0.28
C GLU A 135 32.35 16.67 1.65
N SER A 136 32.59 17.82 2.28
CA SER A 136 31.94 18.16 3.56
C SER A 136 30.42 18.25 3.42
N ARG A 137 29.95 18.80 2.29
CA ARG A 137 28.52 18.85 1.94
C ARG A 137 27.95 17.46 1.71
N LEU A 138 28.62 16.60 0.97
CA LEU A 138 28.22 15.21 0.72
C LEU A 138 28.07 14.43 2.03
N ILE A 139 29.06 14.51 2.93
CA ILE A 139 28.98 13.85 4.25
C ILE A 139 27.77 14.37 5.04
N THR A 140 27.47 15.66 4.94
CA THR A 140 26.29 16.26 5.59
C THR A 140 24.99 15.71 5.01
N LEU A 141 24.89 15.58 3.69
CA LEU A 141 23.73 14.94 3.04
C LEU A 141 23.57 13.49 3.50
N LEU A 142 24.63 12.69 3.42
CA LEU A 142 24.60 11.26 3.76
C LEU A 142 24.22 11.02 5.23
N ARG A 143 24.50 11.98 6.14
CA ARG A 143 24.07 11.93 7.54
C ARG A 143 22.60 12.34 7.75
N SER A 144 21.98 13.01 6.78
CA SER A 144 20.57 13.43 6.89
C SER A 144 19.65 12.23 7.02
N LYS A 145 18.76 12.28 8.01
CA LYS A 145 17.69 11.28 8.26
C LYS A 145 16.32 11.88 7.98
N GLN A 146 16.23 12.67 6.89
CA GLN A 146 14.99 13.24 6.43
C GLN A 146 14.34 12.34 5.39
N TYR A 147 13.00 12.33 5.40
CA TYR A 147 12.20 11.50 4.51
C TYR A 147 11.07 12.32 3.91
N THR A 148 10.69 11.97 2.68
CA THR A 148 9.53 12.53 1.99
C THR A 148 8.29 11.79 2.43
N LYS A 149 7.26 12.53 2.84
CA LYS A 149 5.98 11.95 3.22
C LYS A 149 5.19 11.54 1.99
N ILE A 150 4.54 10.39 2.06
CA ILE A 150 3.66 9.89 1.01
C ILE A 150 2.19 10.02 1.40
N ASN A 151 1.32 10.01 0.40
CA ASN A 151 -0.11 9.85 0.53
C ASN A 151 -0.45 8.36 0.43
N ILE A 152 -1.23 7.86 1.38
CA ILE A 152 -1.70 6.46 1.38
C ILE A 152 -2.74 6.27 0.27
N ASP A 153 -2.58 5.21 -0.52
CA ASP A 153 -3.54 4.74 -1.52
C ASP A 153 -3.66 3.21 -1.48
N GLU A 154 -4.49 2.63 -2.33
CA GLU A 154 -4.69 1.19 -2.46
C GLU A 154 -3.41 0.42 -2.84
N ASN A 155 -2.44 1.08 -3.46
CA ASN A 155 -1.20 0.44 -3.92
C ASN A 155 -0.16 0.29 -2.81
N CYS A 156 -0.19 1.15 -1.77
CA CYS A 156 0.81 1.10 -0.69
C CYS A 156 0.24 0.76 0.69
N ILE A 157 -1.07 0.89 0.91
CA ILE A 157 -1.67 0.77 2.25
C ILE A 157 -1.32 -0.55 2.95
N VAL A 158 -1.25 -1.66 2.21
CA VAL A 158 -0.92 -2.98 2.78
C VAL A 158 0.51 -3.01 3.31
N GLY A 159 1.49 -2.50 2.56
CA GLY A 159 2.88 -2.44 3.01
C GLY A 159 3.05 -1.58 4.27
N TRP A 160 2.34 -0.45 4.32
CA TRP A 160 2.34 0.42 5.50
C TRP A 160 1.63 -0.20 6.70
N ALA A 161 0.53 -0.94 6.50
CA ALA A 161 -0.13 -1.70 7.55
C ALA A 161 0.82 -2.76 8.14
N GLU A 162 1.50 -3.52 7.28
CA GLU A 162 2.46 -4.55 7.70
C GLU A 162 3.63 -3.96 8.49
N ARG A 163 4.15 -2.80 8.07
CA ARG A 163 5.13 -2.06 8.85
C ARG A 163 4.57 -1.65 10.21
N PHE A 164 3.39 -1.04 10.22
CA PHE A 164 2.75 -0.57 11.44
C PHE A 164 2.58 -1.70 12.46
N TYR A 165 2.05 -2.86 12.07
CA TYR A 165 1.88 -4.00 12.99
C TYR A 165 3.20 -4.65 13.43
N ARG A 166 4.22 -4.64 12.55
CA ARG A 166 5.56 -5.14 12.90
C ARG A 166 6.21 -4.28 13.98
N GLU A 167 6.07 -2.97 13.88
CA GLU A 167 6.64 -1.99 14.80
C GLU A 167 5.79 -1.79 16.07
N ASN A 168 4.48 -2.03 15.99
CA ASN A 168 3.52 -1.85 17.08
C ASN A 168 2.84 -3.17 17.44
N LYS A 169 3.56 -4.04 18.16
CA LYS A 169 3.06 -5.36 18.55
C LYS A 169 1.77 -5.24 19.37
N GLY A 170 0.73 -5.95 18.94
CA GLY A 170 -0.59 -5.97 19.59
C GLY A 170 -1.56 -4.90 19.08
N ALA A 171 -1.13 -4.02 18.17
CA ALA A 171 -2.05 -3.13 17.46
C ALA A 171 -3.02 -3.92 16.58
N LYS A 172 -4.24 -3.42 16.48
CA LYS A 172 -5.36 -4.00 15.73
C LYS A 172 -5.64 -3.23 14.44
N LYS A 173 -6.47 -3.79 13.57
CA LYS A 173 -6.97 -3.12 12.36
C LYS A 173 -7.52 -1.72 12.61
N SER A 174 -8.32 -1.56 13.66
CA SER A 174 -8.87 -0.27 14.09
C SER A 174 -7.82 0.79 14.38
N ASP A 175 -6.68 0.38 14.93
CA ASP A 175 -5.61 1.32 15.30
C ASP A 175 -4.91 1.85 14.05
N PHE A 176 -5.03 1.18 12.92
CA PHE A 176 -4.44 1.58 11.65
C PHE A 176 -5.44 2.32 10.74
N ILE A 177 -6.59 1.68 10.42
CA ILE A 177 -7.58 2.22 9.46
C ILE A 177 -8.87 2.75 10.10
N GLY A 178 -8.94 2.81 11.43
CA GLY A 178 -10.11 3.34 12.12
C GLY A 178 -10.48 4.74 11.66
N ASP A 179 -11.75 5.08 11.79
CA ASP A 179 -12.33 6.34 11.34
C ASP A 179 -13.30 6.95 12.37
N HIS A 180 -13.92 8.07 11.98
CA HIS A 180 -14.85 8.80 12.83
C HIS A 180 -16.30 8.28 12.74
N THR A 181 -16.58 7.30 11.90
CA THR A 181 -17.93 6.87 11.55
C THR A 181 -18.25 5.46 12.06
N GLY A 182 -19.53 5.14 12.24
CA GLY A 182 -19.97 3.84 12.75
C GLY A 182 -19.98 3.72 14.28
N LYS A 183 -20.12 2.47 14.76
CA LYS A 183 -20.27 2.12 16.19
C LYS A 183 -18.96 2.26 16.96
N VAL A 184 -17.85 1.84 16.36
CA VAL A 184 -16.51 1.95 16.92
C VAL A 184 -15.84 3.21 16.40
N LYS A 185 -15.57 4.18 17.29
CA LYS A 185 -14.95 5.47 16.96
C LYS A 185 -13.50 5.51 17.41
N ILE A 186 -12.64 4.82 16.66
CA ILE A 186 -11.18 4.84 16.87
C ILE A 186 -10.57 5.54 15.67
N ILE A 187 -9.81 6.61 15.90
CA ILE A 187 -9.10 7.30 14.81
C ILE A 187 -7.82 6.52 14.54
N GLY A 188 -7.74 5.92 13.34
CA GLY A 188 -6.59 5.12 12.94
C GLY A 188 -5.37 5.95 12.56
N GLU A 189 -4.20 5.31 12.62
CA GLU A 189 -2.89 5.84 12.27
C GLU A 189 -2.88 6.53 10.89
N ILE A 190 -3.60 6.01 9.87
CA ILE A 190 -3.60 6.64 8.55
C ILE A 190 -4.30 8.00 8.55
N ARG A 191 -5.27 8.24 9.43
CA ARG A 191 -6.01 9.52 9.51
C ARG A 191 -5.34 10.52 10.44
N LYS A 192 -4.72 10.03 11.52
CA LYS A 192 -3.92 10.84 12.44
C LYS A 192 -2.60 10.14 12.73
N PRO A 193 -1.59 10.33 11.85
CA PRO A 193 -0.30 9.68 12.01
C PRO A 193 0.39 10.14 13.29
N GLU A 194 0.76 9.19 14.14
CA GLU A 194 1.52 9.42 15.38
C GLU A 194 2.80 8.58 15.36
N LYS A 195 2.70 7.29 14.98
CA LYS A 195 3.82 6.36 14.83
C LYS A 195 4.55 6.53 13.50
N LEU A 196 3.80 6.79 12.43
CA LEU A 196 4.28 6.94 11.06
C LEU A 196 4.31 8.40 10.59
N LYS A 197 4.18 9.36 11.51
CA LYS A 197 4.06 10.80 11.22
C LYS A 197 5.20 11.39 10.39
N GLU A 198 6.38 10.79 10.43
CA GLU A 198 7.55 11.22 9.64
C GLU A 198 7.49 10.72 8.19
N PHE A 199 6.62 9.76 7.88
CA PHE A 199 6.62 9.04 6.61
C PHE A 199 5.33 9.15 5.80
N ILE A 200 4.19 9.40 6.45
CA ILE A 200 2.89 9.46 5.78
C ILE A 200 2.18 10.78 6.09
N ASN A 201 1.46 11.30 5.10
CA ASN A 201 0.46 12.34 5.30
C ASN A 201 -0.84 11.72 5.82
N PRO A 202 -1.66 12.47 6.58
CA PRO A 202 -3.02 12.08 6.90
C PRO A 202 -3.81 11.70 5.64
N TYR A 203 -4.40 10.52 5.62
CA TYR A 203 -5.34 10.09 4.60
C TYR A 203 -6.59 10.96 4.66
N ILE A 204 -6.90 11.58 3.51
CA ILE A 204 -7.98 12.57 3.39
C ILE A 204 -9.34 11.97 3.05
N GLY A 205 -9.40 10.68 2.69
CA GLY A 205 -10.66 10.02 2.39
C GLY A 205 -11.52 9.90 3.64
N GLU A 206 -12.80 10.26 3.49
CA GLU A 206 -13.77 10.23 4.59
C GLU A 206 -13.92 8.80 5.14
N THR A 207 -14.07 7.84 4.23
CA THR A 207 -14.32 6.42 4.53
C THR A 207 -13.21 5.53 3.99
N ASN A 208 -13.33 4.22 4.24
CA ASN A 208 -12.34 3.23 3.83
C ASN A 208 -12.70 2.51 2.52
N VAL A 209 -13.72 2.98 1.77
CA VAL A 209 -14.20 2.31 0.53
C VAL A 209 -13.12 2.17 -0.53
N GLN A 210 -12.19 3.13 -0.64
CA GLN A 210 -11.03 3.02 -1.55
C GLN A 210 -10.23 1.71 -1.34
N PHE A 211 -10.27 1.15 -0.13
CA PHE A 211 -9.55 -0.07 0.25
C PHE A 211 -10.44 -1.32 0.32
N GLN A 212 -11.66 -1.27 -0.25
CA GLN A 212 -12.66 -2.35 -0.16
C GLN A 212 -12.14 -3.75 -0.55
N TYR A 213 -11.21 -3.81 -1.50
CA TYR A 213 -10.62 -5.07 -1.99
C TYR A 213 -9.40 -5.53 -1.20
N LEU A 214 -9.03 -4.80 -0.15
CA LEU A 214 -7.83 -5.02 0.65
C LEU A 214 -8.15 -5.21 2.13
N MET A 215 -9.43 -5.16 2.53
CA MET A 215 -9.83 -5.19 3.94
C MET A 215 -9.27 -6.41 4.67
N ASP A 216 -9.31 -7.57 4.05
CA ASP A 216 -8.74 -8.82 4.55
C ASP A 216 -7.21 -8.72 4.74
N LYS A 217 -6.51 -8.11 3.77
CA LYS A 217 -5.06 -7.85 3.81
C LYS A 217 -4.67 -6.78 4.83
N LEU A 218 -5.62 -6.02 5.36
CA LEU A 218 -5.39 -5.01 6.39
C LEU A 218 -5.63 -5.55 7.81
N ASN A 219 -6.05 -6.81 7.96
CA ASN A 219 -6.14 -7.46 9.26
C ASN A 219 -4.75 -7.53 9.94
N ASP A 220 -4.74 -7.51 11.28
CA ASP A 220 -3.50 -7.66 12.03
C ASP A 220 -2.92 -9.08 11.88
N THR A 221 -1.67 -9.27 12.31
CA THR A 221 -0.92 -10.52 12.14
C THR A 221 -1.64 -11.75 12.72
N LEU A 222 -2.35 -11.62 13.85
CA LEU A 222 -3.07 -12.75 14.44
C LEU A 222 -4.36 -13.04 13.67
N GLN A 223 -5.12 -12.00 13.32
CA GLN A 223 -6.33 -12.16 12.52
C GLN A 223 -6.05 -12.75 11.14
N LYS A 224 -4.99 -12.31 10.44
CA LYS A 224 -4.56 -12.90 9.16
C LYS A 224 -4.29 -14.39 9.25
N LYS A 225 -3.68 -14.86 10.36
CA LYS A 225 -3.43 -16.29 10.59
C LYS A 225 -4.72 -17.08 10.84
N ASN A 226 -5.70 -16.47 11.49
CA ASN A 226 -6.94 -17.15 11.88
C ASN A 226 -8.00 -17.15 10.79
N LEU A 227 -8.13 -16.06 10.03
CA LEU A 227 -9.19 -15.83 9.05
C LEU A 227 -8.74 -16.06 7.61
N GLY A 228 -7.43 -16.02 7.34
CA GLY A 228 -6.91 -15.96 5.98
C GLY A 228 -7.16 -14.59 5.32
N ALA A 229 -6.88 -14.51 4.02
CA ALA A 229 -7.14 -13.35 3.17
C ALA A 229 -7.82 -13.87 1.89
N PHE A 230 -9.14 -13.72 1.81
CA PHE A 230 -9.97 -14.30 0.76
C PHE A 230 -10.74 -13.19 0.04
N TYR A 231 -10.11 -12.61 -0.97
CA TYR A 231 -10.77 -11.78 -1.96
C TYR A 231 -11.30 -12.64 -3.11
N THR A 232 -12.59 -12.53 -3.43
CA THR A 232 -13.19 -13.18 -4.61
C THR A 232 -13.02 -12.30 -5.84
N PRO A 233 -12.21 -12.68 -6.85
CA PRO A 233 -12.01 -11.88 -8.06
C PRO A 233 -13.25 -11.85 -8.96
N GLU A 234 -13.37 -10.81 -9.78
CA GLU A 234 -14.52 -10.59 -10.65
C GLU A 234 -14.90 -11.80 -11.55
N PRO A 235 -13.96 -12.53 -12.18
CA PRO A 235 -14.34 -13.72 -12.97
C PRO A 235 -15.04 -14.81 -12.16
N TYR A 236 -14.65 -14.98 -10.89
CA TYR A 236 -15.32 -15.91 -9.97
C TYR A 236 -16.68 -15.37 -9.57
N VAL A 237 -16.78 -14.07 -9.29
CA VAL A 237 -18.04 -13.40 -9.00
C VAL A 237 -19.05 -13.61 -10.12
N GLN A 238 -18.66 -13.31 -11.37
CA GLN A 238 -19.54 -13.45 -12.53
C GLN A 238 -20.03 -14.89 -12.69
N LYS A 239 -19.15 -15.88 -12.48
CA LYS A 239 -19.54 -17.28 -12.55
C LYS A 239 -20.46 -17.71 -11.41
N SER A 240 -20.19 -17.26 -10.18
CA SER A 240 -21.06 -17.50 -9.03
C SER A 240 -22.45 -16.91 -9.25
N LEU A 241 -22.53 -15.68 -9.77
CA LEU A 241 -23.80 -15.02 -10.03
C LEU A 241 -24.62 -15.72 -11.13
N GLU A 242 -23.97 -16.28 -12.14
CA GLU A 242 -24.63 -17.15 -13.12
C GLU A 242 -25.31 -18.34 -12.43
N LEU A 243 -24.63 -18.99 -11.47
CA LEU A 243 -25.17 -20.13 -10.72
C LEU A 243 -26.32 -19.72 -9.80
N VAL A 244 -26.20 -18.56 -9.12
CA VAL A 244 -27.28 -17.99 -8.30
C VAL A 244 -28.52 -17.75 -9.16
N ARG A 245 -28.37 -17.11 -10.32
CA ARG A 245 -29.48 -16.86 -11.27
C ARG A 245 -30.10 -18.16 -11.79
N GLN A 246 -29.29 -19.20 -12.01
CA GLN A 246 -29.81 -20.52 -12.37
C GLN A 246 -30.62 -21.14 -11.22
N ALA A 247 -30.21 -20.94 -9.97
CA ALA A 247 -30.96 -21.41 -8.80
C ALA A 247 -32.28 -20.65 -8.62
N ILE A 248 -32.27 -19.32 -8.78
CA ILE A 248 -33.49 -18.49 -8.77
C ILE A 248 -34.48 -18.98 -9.83
N LYS A 249 -34.02 -19.26 -11.07
CA LYS A 249 -34.87 -19.80 -12.14
C LYS A 249 -35.49 -21.18 -11.83
N ARG A 250 -34.95 -21.92 -10.87
CA ARG A 250 -35.49 -23.22 -10.43
C ARG A 250 -36.51 -23.10 -9.31
N VAL A 251 -36.72 -21.90 -8.77
CA VAL A 251 -37.77 -21.64 -7.77
C VAL A 251 -39.14 -21.90 -8.43
N PRO A 252 -40.00 -22.75 -7.84
CA PRO A 252 -41.31 -23.04 -8.41
C PRO A 252 -42.17 -21.79 -8.58
N GLU A 253 -42.97 -21.75 -9.66
CA GLU A 253 -43.87 -20.63 -9.94
C GLU A 253 -44.83 -20.37 -8.76
N GLY A 254 -44.95 -19.10 -8.38
CA GLY A 254 -45.77 -18.67 -7.24
C GLY A 254 -45.05 -18.65 -5.89
N ASN A 255 -43.82 -19.18 -5.81
CA ASN A 255 -42.97 -19.07 -4.62
C ASN A 255 -42.01 -17.88 -4.70
N ASP A 256 -41.66 -17.39 -3.51
CA ASP A 256 -40.64 -16.36 -3.32
C ASP A 256 -39.31 -16.99 -2.86
N TYR A 257 -38.22 -16.24 -2.92
CA TYR A 257 -36.88 -16.71 -2.57
C TYR A 257 -36.11 -15.74 -1.68
N ILE A 258 -35.07 -16.26 -1.05
CA ILE A 258 -34.02 -15.47 -0.39
C ILE A 258 -32.65 -15.92 -0.88
N ILE A 259 -31.72 -14.97 -0.93
CA ILE A 259 -30.29 -15.20 -1.13
C ILE A 259 -29.61 -14.97 0.21
N LEU A 260 -29.07 -16.04 0.82
CA LEU A 260 -28.39 -15.95 2.11
C LEU A 260 -26.88 -16.03 1.92
N ASP A 261 -26.19 -14.88 1.91
CA ASP A 261 -24.73 -14.85 1.93
C ASP A 261 -24.23 -14.57 3.35
N ARG A 262 -23.65 -15.60 3.97
CA ARG A 262 -23.13 -15.52 5.34
C ARG A 262 -21.70 -14.98 5.43
N CYS A 263 -21.01 -14.87 4.30
CA CYS A 263 -19.62 -14.47 4.18
C CYS A 263 -19.43 -13.45 3.04
N ALA A 264 -20.33 -12.47 2.96
CA ALA A 264 -20.36 -11.49 1.88
C ALA A 264 -19.07 -10.64 1.81
N GLY A 265 -18.29 -10.60 2.89
CA GLY A 265 -17.08 -9.78 3.00
C GLY A 265 -17.44 -8.30 2.81
N THR A 266 -16.85 -7.67 1.78
CA THR A 266 -17.18 -6.32 1.35
C THR A 266 -18.25 -6.23 0.25
N GLY A 267 -18.86 -7.35 -0.15
CA GLY A 267 -20.02 -7.36 -1.05
C GLY A 267 -19.69 -7.55 -2.52
N ASN A 268 -18.55 -8.19 -2.85
CA ASN A 268 -18.09 -8.33 -4.23
C ASN A 268 -19.10 -9.04 -5.14
N LEU A 269 -19.89 -9.98 -4.61
CA LEU A 269 -20.91 -10.68 -5.39
C LEU A 269 -22.13 -9.78 -5.62
N GLU A 270 -22.56 -9.12 -4.56
CA GLU A 270 -23.78 -8.32 -4.48
C GLU A 270 -23.70 -7.05 -5.31
N ILE A 271 -22.52 -6.44 -5.46
CA ILE A 271 -22.36 -5.24 -6.30
C ILE A 271 -22.72 -5.49 -7.78
N LEU A 272 -22.77 -6.74 -8.24
CA LEU A 272 -23.19 -7.11 -9.60
C LEU A 272 -24.63 -7.63 -9.69
N MET A 273 -25.34 -7.70 -8.56
CA MET A 273 -26.75 -8.08 -8.50
C MET A 273 -27.66 -6.91 -8.93
N SER A 274 -28.83 -7.24 -9.47
CA SER A 274 -29.90 -6.29 -9.74
C SER A 274 -30.59 -5.83 -8.45
N ASP A 275 -31.33 -4.73 -8.51
CA ASP A 275 -32.09 -4.24 -7.34
C ASP A 275 -33.13 -5.25 -6.84
N GLU A 276 -33.71 -6.06 -7.74
CA GLU A 276 -34.61 -7.15 -7.35
C GLU A 276 -33.84 -8.22 -6.59
N GLU A 277 -32.77 -8.78 -7.16
CA GLU A 277 -31.91 -9.76 -6.49
C GLU A 277 -31.43 -9.26 -5.11
N LEU A 278 -30.99 -8.00 -5.01
CA LEU A 278 -30.54 -7.38 -3.76
C LEU A 278 -31.66 -7.25 -2.70
N SER A 279 -32.90 -7.03 -3.12
CA SER A 279 -34.04 -6.97 -2.20
C SER A 279 -34.37 -8.33 -1.55
N HIS A 280 -33.87 -9.43 -2.13
CA HIS A 280 -33.97 -10.78 -1.60
C HIS A 280 -32.72 -11.22 -0.80
N CYS A 281 -31.71 -10.36 -0.67
CA CYS A 281 -30.46 -10.69 0.02
C CYS A 281 -30.54 -10.51 1.54
N VAL A 282 -30.00 -11.51 2.25
CA VAL A 282 -29.67 -11.44 3.68
C VAL A 282 -28.17 -11.64 3.81
N LEU A 283 -27.46 -10.58 4.20
CA LEU A 283 -26.00 -10.52 4.16
C LEU A 283 -25.39 -10.50 5.57
N SER A 284 -24.32 -11.26 5.77
CA SER A 284 -23.44 -11.12 6.93
C SER A 284 -21.95 -11.19 6.56
N THR A 285 -21.12 -10.54 7.37
CA THR A 285 -19.66 -10.70 7.34
C THR A 285 -19.12 -10.82 8.77
N ILE A 286 -17.91 -11.37 8.90
CA ILE A 286 -17.26 -11.67 10.18
C ILE A 286 -16.53 -10.44 10.73
N GLU A 287 -16.03 -9.55 9.88
CA GLU A 287 -15.14 -8.46 10.29
C GLU A 287 -15.84 -7.10 10.20
N TYR A 288 -15.71 -6.29 11.26
CA TYR A 288 -16.42 -5.03 11.40
C TYR A 288 -16.09 -3.99 10.31
N TYR A 289 -14.82 -3.82 9.92
CA TYR A 289 -14.48 -2.86 8.86
C TYR A 289 -14.91 -3.34 7.48
N GLU A 290 -14.96 -4.65 7.23
CA GLU A 290 -15.63 -5.21 6.05
C GLU A 290 -17.12 -4.90 6.06
N TYR A 291 -17.80 -5.09 7.21
CA TYR A 291 -19.22 -4.76 7.38
C TYR A 291 -19.50 -3.29 7.09
N LYS A 292 -18.64 -2.39 7.58
CA LYS A 292 -18.77 -0.95 7.30
C LYS A 292 -18.69 -0.64 5.81
N VAL A 293 -17.73 -1.23 5.10
CA VAL A 293 -17.60 -1.07 3.64
C VAL A 293 -18.82 -1.65 2.93
N LEU A 294 -19.27 -2.86 3.32
CA LEU A 294 -20.45 -3.51 2.78
C LEU A 294 -21.70 -2.61 2.90
N LEU A 295 -21.92 -2.02 4.08
CA LEU A 295 -23.03 -1.09 4.32
C LEU A 295 -22.94 0.18 3.46
N GLU A 296 -21.74 0.72 3.29
CA GLU A 296 -21.57 1.94 2.48
C GLU A 296 -21.86 1.68 1.01
N LEU A 297 -21.51 0.48 0.51
CA LEU A 297 -21.76 0.07 -0.86
C LEU A 297 -23.23 -0.30 -1.11
N LEU A 298 -23.89 -0.98 -0.16
CA LEU A 298 -25.16 -1.68 -0.40
C LEU A 298 -26.29 -1.34 0.59
N GLY A 299 -26.02 -0.60 1.66
CA GLY A 299 -26.95 -0.41 2.78
C GLY A 299 -28.26 0.32 2.46
N ALA A 300 -28.38 0.93 1.28
CA ALA A 300 -29.63 1.51 0.78
C ALA A 300 -30.44 0.56 -0.11
N ARG A 301 -29.90 -0.62 -0.46
CA ARG A 301 -30.43 -1.53 -1.49
C ARG A 301 -30.66 -2.97 -1.00
N GLY A 302 -30.24 -3.33 0.21
CA GLY A 302 -30.50 -4.63 0.85
C GLY A 302 -30.40 -4.58 2.39
N GLU A 303 -30.96 -5.57 3.08
CA GLU A 303 -30.86 -5.68 4.56
C GLU A 303 -29.55 -6.39 4.98
N ALA A 304 -28.57 -5.63 5.46
CA ALA A 304 -27.30 -6.16 5.98
C ALA A 304 -27.29 -6.24 7.52
N VAL A 305 -27.04 -7.42 8.08
CA VAL A 305 -27.06 -7.66 9.54
C VAL A 305 -25.64 -7.90 10.06
N GLU A 306 -25.25 -7.10 11.06
CA GLU A 306 -23.98 -7.27 11.80
C GLU A 306 -24.08 -8.42 12.81
N LEU A 307 -23.10 -9.32 12.82
CA LEU A 307 -23.03 -10.47 13.74
C LEU A 307 -22.04 -10.27 14.90
N ASP A 308 -21.85 -9.05 15.42
CA ASP A 308 -20.91 -8.84 16.52
C ASP A 308 -21.53 -9.15 17.90
N GLY A 309 -21.01 -10.20 18.55
CA GLY A 309 -21.18 -10.47 19.99
C GLY A 309 -21.92 -11.75 20.40
N PHE A 310 -22.35 -12.60 19.46
CA PHE A 310 -23.09 -13.82 19.82
C PHE A 310 -22.16 -15.02 20.04
N PRO A 311 -22.12 -15.62 21.25
CA PRO A 311 -21.42 -16.87 21.45
C PRO A 311 -22.05 -17.93 20.53
N PHE A 312 -21.21 -18.77 19.92
CA PHE A 312 -21.56 -19.91 19.06
C PHE A 312 -22.33 -21.03 19.82
N SER A 313 -23.31 -20.68 20.65
CA SER A 313 -24.23 -21.60 21.30
C SER A 313 -25.66 -21.25 20.93
N LYS A 314 -26.19 -21.99 19.95
CA LYS A 314 -27.64 -22.25 19.75
C LYS A 314 -28.56 -21.03 19.91
N ARG A 315 -28.89 -20.34 18.81
CA ARG A 315 -30.29 -20.03 18.41
C ARG A 315 -30.40 -19.31 17.06
N VAL A 316 -31.24 -19.90 16.22
CA VAL A 316 -32.08 -19.37 15.13
C VAL A 316 -32.24 -17.84 15.11
N PHE A 317 -31.94 -17.21 13.96
CA PHE A 317 -32.29 -15.81 13.66
C PHE A 317 -33.79 -15.59 13.84
N ARG A 318 -34.16 -14.56 14.62
CA ARG A 318 -35.53 -14.03 14.63
C ARG A 318 -35.57 -12.92 13.59
N LEU A 319 -35.93 -13.28 12.36
CA LEU A 319 -36.52 -12.34 11.41
C LEU A 319 -37.68 -11.62 12.11
N LEU A 320 -37.82 -10.31 11.93
CA LEU A 320 -39.08 -9.62 12.22
C LEU A 320 -40.10 -10.14 11.21
N VAL A 321 -40.75 -11.25 11.57
CA VAL A 321 -41.86 -11.88 10.86
C VAL A 321 -43.07 -10.96 10.95
N GLN A 322 -43.06 -9.87 10.18
CA GLN A 322 -44.27 -9.12 9.89
C GLN A 322 -44.69 -9.20 8.42
N HIS A 323 -43.86 -9.80 7.53
CA HIS A 323 -44.19 -9.95 6.10
C HIS A 323 -44.12 -11.39 5.54
N PHE A 324 -43.71 -12.39 6.33
CA PHE A 324 -43.58 -13.78 5.85
C PHE A 324 -44.90 -14.55 5.96
N HIS A 325 -45.74 -14.46 4.93
CA HIS A 325 -46.98 -15.23 4.78
C HIS A 325 -46.99 -16.22 3.59
N ARG A 326 -45.84 -16.53 2.97
CA ARG A 326 -45.77 -17.46 1.82
C ARG A 326 -44.63 -18.47 1.95
N HIS A 327 -44.76 -19.60 1.26
CA HIS A 327 -43.78 -20.67 1.21
C HIS A 327 -42.47 -20.18 0.57
N LEU A 328 -41.37 -20.15 1.32
CA LEU A 328 -40.04 -19.77 0.81
C LEU A 328 -39.22 -20.98 0.38
N ALA A 329 -38.53 -20.84 -0.75
CA ALA A 329 -37.36 -21.65 -1.08
C ALA A 329 -36.08 -20.90 -0.67
N VAL A 330 -35.14 -21.60 -0.01
CA VAL A 330 -33.83 -21.03 0.37
C VAL A 330 -32.83 -21.37 -0.73
N VAL A 331 -32.22 -20.37 -1.34
CA VAL A 331 -31.06 -20.53 -2.21
C VAL A 331 -29.82 -20.29 -1.36
N LEU A 332 -29.01 -21.33 -1.17
CA LEU A 332 -27.71 -21.27 -0.47
C LEU A 332 -26.58 -20.98 -1.44
#